data_AF-A0A354CSX5-F1
#
_entry.id   AF-A0A354CSX5-F1
#
_cell.length_a   1.000
_cell.length_b   1.000
_cell.length_c   1.000
_cell.angle_alpha   90.00
_cell.angle_beta   90.00
_cell.angle_gamma   90.00
#
_symmetry.space_group_name_H-M   'P 1'
#
loop_
_entity.id
_entity.type
_entity.pdbx_description
1 polymer ?
#
loop_
_entity_poly.entity_id
_entity_poly.type
_entity_poly.pdbx_seq_one_letter_code
_entity_poly.pdbx_strand_id
1 'polypeptide(L)'
;MKYQELRKNAESIAHTAKIEVFQLDGTAYKLFDKSFSPTQVFYEAMLQTMAGEAGVRVPKIYGIEQIDDRFAILSEYIEGKTVAELMEEYPAKKDYYLGLLADTQLDIHSHTVSDIKKLKHKICREIKSLTMLDDIKKYELETRLASMPEHNKLCHGNFGPDNVVIDEMDNIVVLDWVAATRGNSAADIAKTYFKLALSSTELAEKYISTVCEKSETSRQYIYEWLPLMAACGLCEKIPSEREKALLYSWLDVADYD
;
A
#
# COMPACT_ATOMS: atom_id res chain seq x y z
N MET A 1 -21.36 -20.39 3.36
CA MET A 1 -22.35 -19.49 4.02
C MET A 1 -23.02 -18.63 2.96
N LYS A 2 -24.28 -18.20 3.15
CA LYS A 2 -24.94 -17.23 2.23
C LYS A 2 -24.64 -15.79 2.66
N TYR A 3 -24.66 -14.82 1.73
CA TYR A 3 -24.36 -13.42 2.07
C TYR A 3 -25.30 -12.84 3.13
N GLN A 4 -26.61 -13.11 3.01
CA GLN A 4 -27.61 -12.64 3.98
C GLN A 4 -27.40 -13.22 5.39
N GLU A 5 -26.85 -14.43 5.47
CA GLU A 5 -26.52 -15.07 6.74
C GLU A 5 -25.28 -14.45 7.36
N LEU A 6 -24.22 -14.24 6.56
CA LEU A 6 -23.02 -13.50 6.98
C LEU A 6 -23.40 -12.13 7.51
N ARG A 7 -24.13 -11.33 6.73
CA ARG A 7 -24.51 -9.96 7.11
C ARG A 7 -25.38 -9.88 8.36
N LYS A 8 -26.18 -10.90 8.64
CA LYS A 8 -27.04 -10.94 9.83
C LYS A 8 -26.25 -11.26 11.10
N ASN A 9 -25.25 -12.13 10.99
CA ASN A 9 -24.55 -12.69 12.15
C ASN A 9 -23.20 -12.00 12.42
N ALA A 10 -22.62 -11.35 11.42
CA ALA A 10 -21.31 -10.72 11.48
C ALA A 10 -21.41 -9.22 11.74
N GLU A 11 -20.39 -8.67 12.40
CA GLU A 11 -20.21 -7.23 12.55
C GLU A 11 -19.61 -6.63 11.27
N SER A 12 -20.13 -5.48 10.82
CA SER A 12 -19.56 -4.76 9.68
C SER A 12 -18.43 -3.86 10.14
N ILE A 13 -17.21 -4.14 9.70
CA ILE A 13 -16.00 -3.42 10.12
C ILE A 13 -15.67 -2.28 9.16
N ALA A 14 -15.65 -2.57 7.86
CA ALA A 14 -15.33 -1.58 6.84
C ALA A 14 -16.14 -1.84 5.57
N HIS A 15 -16.53 -0.77 4.89
CA HIS A 15 -17.32 -0.86 3.67
C HIS A 15 -16.90 0.20 2.67
N THR A 16 -16.60 -0.23 1.45
CA THR A 16 -16.39 0.63 0.28
C THR A 16 -17.38 0.25 -0.81
N ALA A 17 -17.39 0.98 -1.93
CA ALA A 17 -18.22 0.63 -3.08
C ALA A 17 -17.89 -0.76 -3.69
N LYS A 18 -16.74 -1.35 -3.34
CA LYS A 18 -16.16 -2.52 -4.02
C LYS A 18 -15.75 -3.67 -3.10
N ILE A 19 -15.57 -3.39 -1.82
CA ILE A 19 -15.08 -4.34 -0.81
C ILE A 19 -15.89 -4.10 0.47
N GLU A 20 -16.34 -5.18 1.08
CA GLU A 20 -16.96 -5.21 2.41
C GLU A 20 -16.11 -6.07 3.32
N VAL A 21 -15.88 -5.64 4.56
CA VAL A 21 -15.15 -6.39 5.57
C VAL A 21 -16.09 -6.65 6.74
N PHE A 22 -16.31 -7.93 7.02
CA PHE A 22 -17.10 -8.38 8.16
C PHE A 22 -16.23 -9.11 9.17
N GLN A 23 -16.58 -9.04 10.44
CA GLN A 23 -15.99 -9.87 11.49
C GLN A 23 -17.03 -10.86 11.99
N LEU A 24 -16.66 -12.13 12.07
CA LEU A 24 -17.47 -13.19 12.65
C LEU A 24 -16.54 -14.18 13.36
N ASP A 25 -16.75 -14.37 14.66
CA ASP A 25 -16.02 -15.36 15.50
C ASP A 25 -14.48 -15.28 15.35
N GLY A 26 -13.92 -14.06 15.36
CA GLY A 26 -12.48 -13.83 15.22
C GLY A 26 -11.93 -13.97 13.81
N THR A 27 -12.81 -14.17 12.81
CA THR A 27 -12.43 -14.21 11.38
C THR A 27 -12.90 -12.95 10.67
N ALA A 28 -11.99 -12.30 9.94
CA ALA A 28 -12.29 -11.23 9.02
C ALA A 28 -12.63 -11.79 7.63
N TYR A 29 -13.80 -11.41 7.11
CA TYR A 29 -14.28 -11.75 5.77
C TYR A 29 -14.14 -10.51 4.88
N LYS A 30 -13.08 -10.45 4.07
CA LYS A 30 -12.91 -9.42 3.03
C LYS A 30 -13.63 -9.89 1.77
N LEU A 31 -14.87 -9.44 1.58
CA LEU A 31 -15.76 -9.85 0.50
C LEU A 31 -15.68 -8.87 -0.68
N PHE A 32 -15.27 -9.36 -1.83
CA PHE A 32 -15.03 -8.56 -3.03
C PHE A 32 -16.28 -8.44 -3.91
N ASP A 33 -16.49 -7.29 -4.53
CA ASP A 33 -17.51 -7.12 -5.57
C ASP A 33 -17.25 -8.03 -6.78
N LYS A 34 -18.31 -8.36 -7.51
CA LYS A 34 -18.25 -9.24 -8.70
C LYS A 34 -17.36 -8.70 -9.84
N SER A 35 -16.99 -7.43 -9.81
CA SER A 35 -16.04 -6.86 -10.77
C SER A 35 -14.60 -7.35 -10.58
N PHE A 36 -14.27 -7.95 -9.43
CA PHE A 36 -12.96 -8.55 -9.21
C PHE A 36 -12.90 -9.94 -9.84
N SER A 37 -11.87 -10.17 -10.63
CA SER A 37 -11.58 -11.51 -11.12
C SER A 37 -11.12 -12.43 -9.98
N PRO A 38 -11.37 -13.75 -10.06
CA PRO A 38 -10.80 -14.71 -9.12
C PRO A 38 -9.28 -14.57 -9.02
N THR A 39 -8.58 -14.34 -10.13
CA THR A 39 -7.13 -14.13 -10.13
C THR A 39 -6.69 -12.99 -9.21
N GLN A 40 -7.43 -11.87 -9.16
CA GLN A 40 -7.07 -10.76 -8.27
C GLN A 40 -7.21 -11.15 -6.80
N VAL A 41 -8.31 -11.79 -6.44
CA VAL A 41 -8.60 -12.21 -5.05
C VAL A 41 -7.56 -13.24 -4.57
N PHE A 42 -7.27 -14.24 -5.40
CA PHE A 42 -6.31 -15.28 -5.05
C PHE A 42 -4.88 -14.73 -4.98
N TYR A 43 -4.53 -13.80 -5.87
CA TYR A 43 -3.23 -13.15 -5.85
C TYR A 43 -3.05 -12.28 -4.60
N GLU A 44 -4.09 -11.60 -4.13
CA GLU A 44 -4.04 -10.83 -2.88
C GLU A 44 -3.80 -11.73 -1.66
N ALA A 45 -4.56 -12.83 -1.53
CA ALA A 45 -4.36 -13.79 -0.45
C ALA A 45 -2.93 -14.36 -0.47
N MET A 46 -2.43 -14.72 -1.66
CA MET A 46 -1.07 -15.20 -1.85
C MET A 46 -0.03 -14.17 -1.39
N LEU A 47 -0.16 -12.90 -1.77
CA LEU A 47 0.79 -11.85 -1.37
C LEU A 47 0.85 -11.66 0.14
N GLN A 48 -0.30 -11.69 0.83
CA GLN A 48 -0.34 -11.60 2.29
C GLN A 48 0.32 -12.82 2.94
N THR A 49 0.02 -14.04 2.46
CA THR A 49 0.69 -15.25 2.96
C THR A 49 2.20 -15.17 2.79
N MET A 50 2.69 -14.74 1.62
CA MET A 50 4.12 -14.62 1.35
C MET A 50 4.81 -13.56 2.23
N ALA A 51 4.14 -12.44 2.52
CA ALA A 51 4.66 -11.44 3.46
C ALA A 51 4.79 -12.03 4.87
N GLY A 52 3.80 -12.81 5.32
CA GLY A 52 3.83 -13.54 6.58
C GLY A 52 4.96 -14.57 6.66
N GLU A 53 5.13 -15.38 5.61
CA GLU A 53 6.21 -16.36 5.51
C GLU A 53 7.61 -15.71 5.48
N ALA A 54 7.70 -14.47 4.98
CA ALA A 54 8.94 -13.69 5.00
C ALA A 54 9.32 -13.18 6.39
N GLY A 55 8.40 -13.21 7.36
CA GLY A 55 8.60 -12.77 8.74
C GLY A 55 7.87 -11.49 9.12
N VAL A 56 7.12 -10.87 8.21
CA VAL A 56 6.31 -9.69 8.54
C VAL A 56 5.06 -10.12 9.31
N ARG A 57 4.71 -9.42 10.39
CA ARG A 57 3.46 -9.70 11.10
C ARG A 57 2.26 -9.23 10.28
N VAL A 58 1.50 -10.19 9.79
CA VAL A 58 0.29 -10.00 8.97
C VAL A 58 -0.82 -10.90 9.50
N PRO A 59 -2.11 -10.60 9.22
CA PRO A 59 -3.20 -11.49 9.61
C PRO A 59 -3.06 -12.85 8.92
N LYS A 60 -3.20 -13.93 9.67
CA LYS A 60 -3.11 -15.28 9.08
C LYS A 60 -4.27 -15.51 8.10
N ILE A 61 -3.97 -15.94 6.87
CA ILE A 61 -4.99 -16.38 5.91
C ILE A 61 -5.51 -17.76 6.32
N TYR A 62 -6.83 -17.90 6.42
CA TYR A 62 -7.50 -19.17 6.65
C TYR A 62 -7.97 -19.82 5.35
N GLY A 63 -8.33 -19.01 4.35
CA GLY A 63 -8.70 -19.50 3.04
C GLY A 63 -9.43 -18.48 2.19
N ILE A 64 -9.99 -18.97 1.09
CA ILE A 64 -10.86 -18.21 0.19
C ILE A 64 -12.17 -18.98 0.10
N GLU A 65 -13.29 -18.30 0.33
CA GLU A 65 -14.62 -18.87 0.17
C GLU A 65 -15.40 -18.14 -0.92
N GLN A 66 -16.25 -18.88 -1.62
CA GLN A 66 -17.27 -18.29 -2.47
C GLN A 66 -18.55 -18.11 -1.64
N ILE A 67 -19.02 -16.87 -1.55
CA ILE A 67 -20.25 -16.49 -0.88
C ILE A 67 -21.20 -15.97 -1.96
N ASP A 68 -22.19 -16.79 -2.30
CA ASP A 68 -23.08 -16.60 -3.45
C ASP A 68 -22.27 -16.45 -4.78
N ASP A 69 -22.29 -15.29 -5.43
CA ASP A 69 -21.55 -15.00 -6.68
C ASP A 69 -20.26 -14.21 -6.48
N ARG A 70 -19.82 -14.04 -5.22
CA ARG A 70 -18.65 -13.24 -4.83
C ARG A 70 -17.61 -14.11 -4.10
N PHE A 71 -16.36 -13.67 -4.12
CA PHE A 71 -15.28 -14.30 -3.36
C PHE A 71 -14.97 -13.49 -2.10
N ALA A 72 -14.66 -14.21 -1.01
CA ALA A 72 -14.16 -13.66 0.24
C ALA A 72 -12.79 -14.23 0.55
N ILE A 73 -11.86 -13.37 0.97
CA ILE A 73 -10.66 -13.81 1.68
C ILE A 73 -11.02 -13.89 3.17
N LEU A 74 -10.76 -15.04 3.78
CA LEU A 74 -10.92 -15.27 5.21
C LEU A 74 -9.55 -15.16 5.86
N SER A 75 -9.42 -14.26 6.83
CA SER A 75 -8.20 -14.08 7.61
C SER A 75 -8.50 -13.94 9.09
N GLU A 76 -7.46 -14.06 9.90
CA GLU A 76 -7.47 -13.60 11.28
C GLU A 76 -8.00 -12.16 11.36
N TYR A 77 -8.92 -11.92 12.29
CA TYR A 77 -9.32 -10.57 12.66
C TYR A 77 -8.35 -10.05 13.72
N ILE A 78 -7.79 -8.86 13.47
CA ILE A 78 -6.89 -8.19 14.40
C ILE A 78 -7.70 -7.16 15.18
N GLU A 79 -7.93 -7.45 16.46
CA GLU A 79 -8.58 -6.51 17.37
C GLU A 79 -7.57 -5.42 17.78
N GLY A 80 -7.91 -4.17 17.48
CA GLY A 80 -7.00 -3.05 17.66
C GLY A 80 -7.47 -1.81 16.91
N LYS A 81 -6.60 -0.80 16.87
CA LYS A 81 -6.86 0.44 16.12
C LYS A 81 -5.80 0.64 15.06
N THR A 82 -6.21 1.19 13.92
CA THR A 82 -5.28 1.65 12.91
C THR A 82 -4.47 2.82 13.44
N VAL A 83 -3.24 2.98 12.92
CA VAL A 83 -2.41 4.15 13.23
C VAL A 83 -3.11 5.44 12.78
N ALA A 84 -3.93 5.40 11.73
CA ALA A 84 -4.75 6.53 11.30
C ALA A 84 -5.73 6.98 12.39
N GLU A 85 -6.52 6.05 12.93
CA GLU A 85 -7.47 6.32 14.02
C GLU A 85 -6.75 6.84 15.27
N LEU A 86 -5.60 6.25 15.62
CA LEU A 86 -4.81 6.67 16.77
C LEU A 86 -4.21 8.07 16.59
N MET A 87 -3.80 8.44 15.38
CA MET A 87 -3.33 9.80 15.07
C MET A 87 -4.45 10.84 15.13
N GLU A 88 -5.69 10.44 14.83
CA GLU A 88 -6.87 11.28 14.95
C GLU A 88 -7.30 11.45 16.42
N GLU A 89 -7.35 10.36 17.19
CA GLU A 89 -7.71 10.35 18.61
C GLU A 89 -6.65 11.04 19.49
N TYR A 90 -5.37 10.89 19.14
CA TYR A 90 -4.25 11.46 19.89
C TYR A 90 -3.34 12.35 19.01
N PRO A 91 -3.80 13.54 18.58
CA PRO A 91 -3.01 14.41 17.69
C PRO A 91 -1.64 14.81 18.24
N ALA A 92 -1.51 14.92 19.56
CA ALA A 92 -0.23 15.21 20.23
C ALA A 92 0.81 14.08 20.10
N LYS A 93 0.38 12.86 19.75
CA LYS A 93 1.25 11.69 19.53
C LYS A 93 1.57 11.42 18.05
N LYS A 94 1.20 12.32 17.13
CA LYS A 94 1.45 12.13 15.69
C LYS A 94 2.92 11.84 15.36
N ASP A 95 3.85 12.57 15.98
CA ASP A 95 5.28 12.38 15.73
C ASP A 95 5.76 10.99 16.22
N TYR A 96 5.20 10.47 17.31
CA TYR A 96 5.46 9.09 17.77
C TYR A 96 4.96 8.06 16.75
N TYR A 97 3.73 8.21 16.27
CA TYR A 97 3.15 7.30 15.28
C TYR A 97 3.84 7.38 13.91
N LEU A 98 4.37 8.55 13.54
CA LEU A 98 5.22 8.69 12.35
C LEU A 98 6.52 7.90 12.50
N GLY A 99 7.16 7.96 13.67
CA GLY A 99 8.31 7.12 14.00
C GLY A 99 7.99 5.64 13.85
N LEU A 100 6.86 5.20 14.40
CA LEU A 100 6.38 3.83 14.29
C LEU A 100 6.15 3.40 12.84
N LEU A 101 5.53 4.24 12.01
CA LEU A 101 5.33 3.95 10.58
C LEU A 101 6.65 3.84 9.84
N ALA A 102 7.60 4.73 10.12
CA ALA A 102 8.93 4.68 9.52
C ALA A 102 9.66 3.38 9.90
N ASP A 103 9.68 3.03 11.19
CA ASP A 103 10.30 1.80 11.68
C ASP A 103 9.64 0.56 11.06
N THR A 104 8.31 0.54 11.00
CA THR A 104 7.54 -0.57 10.40
C THR A 104 7.86 -0.73 8.91
N GLN A 105 7.93 0.37 8.15
CA GLN A 105 8.22 0.26 6.72
C GLN A 105 9.68 -0.17 6.47
N LEU A 106 10.62 0.30 7.29
CA LEU A 106 12.02 -0.12 7.20
C LEU A 106 12.20 -1.60 7.59
N ASP A 107 11.43 -2.09 8.57
CA ASP A 107 11.37 -3.50 8.92
C ASP A 107 10.88 -4.34 7.73
N ILE A 108 9.77 -3.98 7.09
CA ILE A 108 9.29 -4.61 5.84
C ILE A 108 10.40 -4.67 4.79
N HIS A 109 11.14 -3.56 4.62
CA HIS A 109 12.23 -3.45 3.64
C HIS A 109 13.49 -4.25 3.99
N SER A 110 13.56 -4.81 5.20
CA SER A 110 14.61 -5.76 5.61
C SER A 110 14.33 -7.18 5.12
N HIS A 111 13.06 -7.49 4.78
CA HIS A 111 12.65 -8.79 4.27
C HIS A 111 12.77 -8.87 2.73
N THR A 112 12.83 -10.11 2.24
CA THR A 112 12.84 -10.41 0.81
C THR A 112 11.87 -11.55 0.51
N VAL A 113 11.25 -11.49 -0.67
CA VAL A 113 10.27 -12.48 -1.13
C VAL A 113 10.58 -12.83 -2.59
N SER A 114 10.69 -14.13 -2.88
CA SER A 114 10.82 -14.62 -4.26
C SER A 114 9.46 -14.65 -4.95
N ASP A 115 9.42 -14.73 -6.28
CA ASP A 115 8.21 -15.07 -7.04
C ASP A 115 6.99 -14.13 -6.99
N ILE A 116 7.15 -12.92 -6.45
CA ILE A 116 6.21 -11.81 -6.65
C ILE A 116 6.64 -10.89 -7.81
N LYS A 117 5.72 -10.05 -8.26
CA LYS A 117 5.97 -9.06 -9.33
C LYS A 117 7.16 -8.18 -8.98
N LYS A 118 8.05 -7.99 -9.96
CA LYS A 118 9.14 -7.00 -9.86
C LYS A 118 8.55 -5.60 -10.00
N LEU A 119 8.94 -4.71 -9.10
CA LEU A 119 8.47 -3.32 -9.07
C LEU A 119 8.69 -2.62 -10.43
N LYS A 120 9.91 -2.66 -10.99
CA LYS A 120 10.19 -2.02 -12.28
C LYS A 120 9.32 -2.56 -13.41
N HIS A 121 9.04 -3.88 -13.44
CA HIS A 121 8.16 -4.45 -14.45
C HIS A 121 6.71 -3.94 -14.30
N LYS A 122 6.23 -3.80 -13.06
CA LYS A 122 4.92 -3.21 -12.76
C LYS A 122 4.85 -1.75 -13.27
N ILE A 123 5.81 -0.91 -12.87
CA ILE A 123 5.87 0.50 -13.27
C ILE A 123 5.93 0.66 -14.79
N CYS A 124 6.80 -0.11 -15.47
CA CYS A 124 6.91 -0.06 -16.93
C CYS A 124 5.57 -0.40 -17.62
N ARG A 125 4.86 -1.43 -17.14
CA ARG A 125 3.54 -1.79 -17.68
C ARG A 125 2.51 -0.69 -17.44
N GLU A 126 2.52 -0.07 -16.26
CA GLU A 126 1.62 1.03 -15.91
C GLU A 126 1.88 2.25 -16.80
N ILE A 127 3.14 2.70 -16.95
CA ILE A 127 3.51 3.81 -17.85
C ILE A 127 2.99 3.57 -19.27
N LYS A 128 3.19 2.36 -19.83
CA LYS A 128 2.72 2.03 -21.19
C LYS A 128 1.21 2.12 -21.34
N SER A 129 0.47 1.82 -20.27
CA SER A 129 -0.99 1.81 -20.28
C SER A 129 -1.63 3.20 -20.20
N LEU A 130 -0.87 4.23 -19.82
CA LEU A 130 -1.37 5.60 -19.67
C LEU A 130 -1.72 6.21 -21.04
N THR A 131 -3.00 6.33 -21.36
CA THR A 131 -3.45 6.92 -22.63
C THR A 131 -3.41 8.45 -22.65
N MET A 132 -3.28 9.09 -21.49
CA MET A 132 -3.21 10.54 -21.34
C MET A 132 -1.79 11.10 -21.53
N LEU A 133 -0.75 10.27 -21.50
CA LEU A 133 0.64 10.68 -21.75
C LEU A 133 1.02 10.41 -23.20
N ASP A 134 1.75 11.34 -23.81
CA ASP A 134 2.34 11.15 -25.13
C ASP A 134 3.55 10.20 -25.11
N ASP A 135 3.98 9.77 -26.30
CA ASP A 135 5.08 8.81 -26.44
C ASP A 135 6.43 9.38 -25.97
N ILE A 136 6.61 10.71 -26.02
CA ILE A 136 7.83 11.38 -25.58
C ILE A 136 7.95 11.28 -24.06
N LYS A 137 6.89 11.64 -23.33
CA LYS A 137 6.85 11.57 -21.86
C LYS A 137 6.93 10.12 -21.38
N LYS A 138 6.30 9.17 -22.08
CA LYS A 138 6.46 7.74 -21.77
C LYS A 138 7.91 7.29 -21.91
N TYR A 139 8.57 7.64 -23.02
CA TYR A 139 9.97 7.30 -23.25
C TYR A 139 10.90 7.91 -22.19
N GLU A 140 10.65 9.16 -21.79
CA GLU A 140 11.36 9.82 -20.68
C GLU A 140 11.23 9.04 -19.37
N LEU A 141 10.00 8.70 -18.98
CA LEU A 141 9.73 7.94 -17.75
C LEU A 141 10.32 6.52 -17.80
N GLU A 142 10.25 5.83 -18.95
CA GLU A 142 10.87 4.52 -19.12
C GLU A 142 12.40 4.58 -19.04
N THR A 143 13.01 5.62 -19.61
CA THR A 143 14.46 5.85 -19.54
C THR A 143 14.90 6.12 -18.09
N ARG A 144 14.15 6.97 -17.37
CA ARG A 144 14.38 7.21 -15.94
C ARG A 144 14.20 5.94 -15.11
N LEU A 145 13.16 5.14 -15.37
CA LEU A 145 12.97 3.86 -14.69
C LEU A 145 14.13 2.88 -14.93
N ALA A 146 14.69 2.88 -16.15
CA ALA A 146 15.83 2.05 -16.49
C ALA A 146 17.08 2.44 -15.70
N SER A 147 17.32 3.73 -15.46
CA SER A 147 18.49 4.22 -14.71
C SER A 147 18.40 4.01 -13.19
N MET A 148 17.20 3.83 -12.62
CA MET A 148 17.04 3.63 -11.18
C MET A 148 17.74 2.36 -10.66
N PRO A 149 18.31 2.34 -9.44
CA PRO A 149 18.89 1.12 -8.88
C PRO A 149 17.86 -0.01 -8.69
N GLU A 150 18.28 -1.25 -8.93
CA GLU A 150 17.46 -2.44 -8.65
C GLU A 150 17.78 -3.02 -7.28
N HIS A 151 16.75 -3.28 -6.48
CA HIS A 151 16.83 -4.05 -5.24
C HIS A 151 15.80 -5.19 -5.27
N ASN A 152 15.95 -6.14 -4.34
CA ASN A 152 15.03 -7.28 -4.15
C ASN A 152 14.28 -7.21 -2.80
N LYS A 153 14.13 -6.00 -2.24
CA LYS A 153 13.43 -5.80 -0.96
C LYS A 153 11.94 -6.02 -1.14
N LEU A 154 11.27 -6.52 -0.10
CA LEU A 154 9.82 -6.53 -0.06
C LEU A 154 9.31 -5.08 0.03
N CYS A 155 8.44 -4.69 -0.89
CA CYS A 155 7.79 -3.38 -0.91
C CYS A 155 6.28 -3.59 -0.77
N HIS A 156 5.64 -2.83 0.11
CA HIS A 156 4.22 -3.00 0.41
C HIS A 156 3.32 -2.47 -0.73
N GLY A 157 3.69 -1.34 -1.35
CA GLY A 157 3.01 -0.74 -2.48
C GLY A 157 1.75 0.07 -2.15
N ASN A 158 1.15 -0.13 -0.97
CA ASN A 158 0.04 0.68 -0.44
C ASN A 158 0.24 1.06 1.05
N PHE A 159 1.49 1.24 1.50
CA PHE A 159 1.75 1.47 2.92
C PHE A 159 1.21 2.83 3.38
N GLY A 160 0.74 2.90 4.62
CA GLY A 160 0.22 4.11 5.23
C GLY A 160 -0.48 3.85 6.56
N PRO A 161 -0.89 4.91 7.28
CA PRO A 161 -1.43 4.82 8.63
C PRO A 161 -2.71 3.97 8.72
N ASP A 162 -3.52 3.92 7.66
CA ASP A 162 -4.76 3.12 7.62
C ASP A 162 -4.50 1.60 7.56
N ASN A 163 -3.29 1.21 7.13
CA ASN A 163 -2.92 -0.17 6.85
C ASN A 163 -1.99 -0.77 7.91
N VAL A 164 -1.84 -0.08 9.05
CA VAL A 164 -1.07 -0.56 10.20
C VAL A 164 -1.98 -0.54 11.40
N VAL A 165 -2.19 -1.70 12.03
CA VAL A 165 -2.98 -1.86 13.24
C VAL A 165 -2.04 -2.09 14.42
N ILE A 166 -2.34 -1.44 15.54
CA ILE A 166 -1.76 -1.74 16.84
C ILE A 166 -2.84 -2.49 17.63
N ASP A 167 -2.54 -3.75 17.97
CA ASP A 167 -3.44 -4.58 18.77
C ASP A 167 -3.42 -4.18 20.25
N GLU A 168 -4.30 -4.78 21.06
CA GLU A 168 -4.37 -4.49 22.50
C GLU A 168 -3.10 -4.83 23.30
N MET A 169 -2.19 -5.61 22.71
CA MET A 169 -0.91 -6.01 23.28
C MET A 169 0.26 -5.17 22.74
N ASP A 170 -0.02 -4.04 22.08
CA ASP A 170 0.95 -3.17 21.42
C ASP A 170 1.73 -3.84 20.26
N ASN A 171 1.24 -4.95 19.71
CA ASN A 171 1.84 -5.53 18.51
C ASN A 171 1.41 -4.77 17.26
N ILE A 172 2.39 -4.53 16.38
CA ILE A 172 2.17 -3.93 15.07
C ILE A 172 1.84 -5.03 14.06
N VAL A 173 0.71 -4.89 13.37
CA VAL A 173 0.25 -5.78 12.30
C VAL A 173 -0.01 -4.98 11.03
N VAL A 174 0.52 -5.45 9.90
CA VAL A 174 0.42 -4.75 8.60
C VAL A 174 -0.62 -5.41 7.71
N LEU A 175 -1.55 -4.60 7.20
CA LEU A 175 -2.70 -5.02 6.40
C LEU A 175 -2.54 -4.63 4.92
N ASP A 176 -3.36 -5.24 4.06
CA ASP A 176 -3.58 -4.84 2.66
C ASP A 176 -2.35 -4.94 1.73
N TRP A 177 -1.87 -6.17 1.56
CA TRP A 177 -0.70 -6.53 0.74
C TRP A 177 -0.98 -6.63 -0.77
N VAL A 178 -2.17 -6.22 -1.24
CA VAL A 178 -2.60 -6.39 -2.65
C VAL A 178 -1.65 -5.76 -3.68
N ALA A 179 -0.92 -4.72 -3.27
CA ALA A 179 0.01 -3.97 -4.11
C ALA A 179 1.47 -4.41 -3.98
N ALA A 180 1.75 -5.46 -3.21
CA ALA A 180 3.11 -5.85 -2.86
C ALA A 180 3.95 -6.24 -4.07
N THR A 181 5.21 -5.82 -4.04
CA THR A 181 6.20 -6.09 -5.09
C THR A 181 7.56 -6.36 -4.45
N ARG A 182 8.46 -6.97 -5.22
CA ARG A 182 9.89 -6.95 -4.88
C ARG A 182 10.56 -5.83 -5.66
N GLY A 183 11.33 -4.99 -4.98
CA GLY A 183 11.91 -3.82 -5.62
C GLY A 183 12.71 -2.92 -4.69
N ASN A 184 12.76 -1.66 -5.07
CA ASN A 184 13.53 -0.63 -4.40
C ASN A 184 12.69 0.05 -3.30
N SER A 185 13.21 0.06 -2.07
CA SER A 185 12.59 0.69 -0.91
C SER A 185 12.30 2.18 -1.13
N ALA A 186 13.15 2.90 -1.86
CA ALA A 186 12.96 4.32 -2.13
C ALA A 186 11.66 4.60 -2.91
N ALA A 187 11.28 3.72 -3.83
CA ALA A 187 10.01 3.83 -4.54
C ALA A 187 8.80 3.61 -3.62
N ASP A 188 8.91 2.65 -2.71
CA ASP A 188 7.84 2.34 -1.74
C ASP A 188 7.68 3.48 -0.71
N ILE A 189 8.78 4.10 -0.26
CA ILE A 189 8.78 5.30 0.59
C ILE A 189 8.18 6.48 -0.17
N ALA A 190 8.55 6.69 -1.44
CA ALA A 190 7.99 7.74 -2.29
C ALA A 190 6.47 7.58 -2.46
N LYS A 191 5.98 6.34 -2.57
CA LYS A 191 4.54 6.03 -2.61
C LYS A 191 3.85 6.34 -1.29
N THR A 192 4.44 6.00 -0.14
CA THR A 192 3.91 6.38 1.18
C THR A 192 3.85 7.91 1.33
N TYR A 193 4.93 8.60 0.96
CA TYR A 193 5.01 10.06 0.99
C TYR A 193 3.92 10.71 0.13
N PHE A 194 3.66 10.20 -1.09
CA PHE A 194 2.52 10.61 -1.91
C PHE A 194 1.19 10.50 -1.17
N LYS A 195 0.91 9.32 -0.59
CA LYS A 195 -0.34 9.05 0.11
C LYS A 195 -0.55 10.01 1.29
N LEU A 196 0.52 10.28 2.05
CA LEU A 196 0.47 11.26 3.15
C LEU A 196 0.29 12.69 2.65
N ALA A 197 0.92 13.09 1.54
CA ALA A 197 0.79 14.45 1.00
C ALA A 197 -0.65 14.77 0.54
N LEU A 198 -1.41 13.75 0.15
CA LEU A 198 -2.84 13.89 -0.15
C LEU A 198 -3.68 14.26 1.06
N SER A 199 -3.30 13.82 2.26
CA SER A 199 -3.98 14.20 3.50
C SER A 199 -3.38 15.49 4.08
N SER A 200 -2.07 15.50 4.34
CA SER A 200 -1.33 16.61 4.91
C SER A 200 0.12 16.64 4.41
N THR A 201 0.50 17.76 3.78
CA THR A 201 1.89 18.00 3.34
C THR A 201 2.84 18.08 4.53
N GLU A 202 2.43 18.67 5.65
CA GLU A 202 3.23 18.71 6.88
C GLU A 202 3.54 17.28 7.38
N LEU A 203 2.54 16.40 7.38
CA LEU A 203 2.69 15.02 7.81
C LEU A 203 3.64 14.25 6.88
N ALA A 204 3.51 14.47 5.56
CA ALA A 204 4.39 13.88 4.57
C ALA A 204 5.86 14.33 4.74
N GLU A 205 6.09 15.63 4.97
CA GLU A 205 7.43 16.19 5.21
C GLU A 205 8.08 15.68 6.50
N LYS A 206 7.28 15.53 7.56
CA LYS A 206 7.77 14.91 8.80
C LYS A 206 8.13 13.44 8.57
N TYR A 207 7.23 12.68 7.95
CA TYR A 207 7.46 11.27 7.62
C TYR A 207 8.76 11.06 6.82
N ILE A 208 8.96 11.81 5.73
CA ILE A 208 10.16 11.65 4.89
C ILE A 208 11.42 12.04 5.68
N SER A 209 11.36 13.07 6.53
CA SER A 209 12.48 13.44 7.40
C SER A 209 12.86 12.30 8.35
N THR A 210 11.86 11.71 9.01
CA THR A 210 12.03 10.60 9.95
C THR A 210 12.60 9.36 9.27
N VAL A 211 12.12 9.00 8.08
CA VAL A 211 12.66 7.86 7.32
C VAL A 211 14.09 8.10 6.88
N CYS A 212 14.42 9.29 6.36
CA CYS A 212 15.78 9.64 5.96
C CYS A 212 16.75 9.58 7.14
N GLU A 213 16.36 10.11 8.31
CA GLU A 213 17.16 10.06 9.54
C GLU A 213 17.43 8.63 10.01
N LYS A 214 16.41 7.76 9.99
CA LYS A 214 16.53 6.38 10.47
C LYS A 214 17.25 5.43 9.53
N SER A 215 17.19 5.68 8.22
CA SER A 215 17.72 4.77 7.18
C SER A 215 18.99 5.25 6.51
N GLU A 216 19.46 6.46 6.84
CA GLU A 216 20.56 7.16 6.16
C GLU A 216 20.34 7.32 4.64
N THR A 217 19.11 7.13 4.17
CA THR A 217 18.75 7.31 2.76
C THR A 217 18.59 8.79 2.47
N SER A 218 19.21 9.29 1.40
CA SER A 218 19.07 10.69 1.02
C SER A 218 17.65 10.98 0.51
N ARG A 219 17.13 12.16 0.89
CA ARG A 219 15.83 12.64 0.39
C ARG A 219 15.82 12.75 -1.14
N GLN A 220 16.92 13.20 -1.74
CA GLN A 220 17.09 13.31 -3.19
C GLN A 220 16.88 11.97 -3.88
N TYR A 221 17.50 10.89 -3.36
CA TYR A 221 17.35 9.56 -3.92
C TYR A 221 15.90 9.04 -3.86
N ILE A 222 15.14 9.40 -2.82
CA ILE A 222 13.71 9.06 -2.76
C ILE A 222 12.92 9.91 -3.76
N TYR A 223 13.27 11.19 -3.90
CA TYR A 223 12.58 12.12 -4.78
C TYR A 223 12.75 11.79 -6.27
N GLU A 224 13.87 11.18 -6.66
CA GLU A 224 14.09 10.62 -7.99
C GLU A 224 12.99 9.63 -8.43
N TRP A 225 12.29 8.99 -7.48
CA TRP A 225 11.18 8.09 -7.77
C TRP A 225 9.81 8.75 -7.89
N LEU A 226 9.66 10.03 -7.50
CA LEU A 226 8.34 10.70 -7.48
C LEU A 226 7.68 10.77 -8.87
N PRO A 227 8.39 11.10 -9.97
CA PRO A 227 7.77 11.12 -11.29
C PRO A 227 7.23 9.74 -11.70
N LEU A 228 7.96 8.67 -11.35
CA LEU A 228 7.57 7.29 -11.63
C LEU A 228 6.34 6.89 -10.80
N MET A 229 6.32 7.23 -9.51
CA MET A 229 5.18 6.96 -8.62
C MET A 229 3.95 7.77 -9.01
N ALA A 230 4.13 8.98 -9.51
CA ALA A 230 3.06 9.81 -10.04
C ALA A 230 2.43 9.20 -11.29
N ALA A 231 3.25 8.70 -12.22
CA ALA A 231 2.75 7.96 -13.38
C ALA A 231 1.93 6.71 -12.97
N CYS A 232 2.41 5.95 -11.97
CA CYS A 232 1.67 4.80 -11.45
C CYS A 232 0.33 5.23 -10.80
N GLY A 233 0.33 6.32 -10.04
CA GLY A 233 -0.87 6.87 -9.41
C GLY A 233 -1.98 7.25 -10.40
N LEU A 234 -1.62 7.67 -11.61
CA LEU A 234 -2.58 7.93 -12.69
C LEU A 234 -3.26 6.66 -13.24
N CYS A 235 -2.70 5.47 -13.01
CA CYS A 235 -3.28 4.19 -13.44
C CYS A 235 -4.29 3.61 -12.43
N GLU A 236 -4.13 3.89 -11.13
CA GLU A 236 -4.76 3.08 -10.06
C GLU A 236 -6.25 3.36 -9.84
N LYS A 237 -6.74 4.56 -10.14
CA LYS A 237 -8.17 4.96 -10.04
C LYS A 237 -8.42 6.27 -10.78
N ILE A 238 -9.69 6.65 -10.97
CA ILE A 238 -10.04 8.03 -11.34
C ILE A 238 -9.65 8.91 -10.15
N PRO A 239 -8.57 9.72 -10.24
CA PRO A 239 -8.13 10.50 -9.11
C PRO A 239 -9.08 11.69 -8.91
N SER A 240 -9.28 12.11 -7.68
CA SER A 240 -9.88 13.41 -7.38
C SER A 240 -9.07 14.54 -8.03
N GLU A 241 -9.68 15.72 -8.22
CA GLU A 241 -8.97 16.85 -8.84
C GLU A 241 -7.71 17.26 -8.04
N ARG A 242 -7.76 17.16 -6.70
CA ARG A 242 -6.58 17.36 -5.84
C ARG A 242 -5.50 16.31 -6.09
N GLU A 243 -5.87 15.03 -6.17
CA GLU A 243 -4.93 13.95 -6.48
C GLU A 243 -4.31 14.16 -7.86
N LYS A 244 -5.10 14.50 -8.89
CA LYS A 244 -4.58 14.80 -10.23
C LYS A 244 -3.57 15.95 -10.18
N ALA A 245 -3.91 17.05 -9.53
CA ALA A 245 -3.02 18.21 -9.44
C ALA A 245 -1.66 17.86 -8.81
N LEU A 246 -1.66 17.06 -7.75
CA LEU A 246 -0.43 16.61 -7.10
C LEU A 246 0.36 15.61 -7.97
N LEU A 247 -0.33 14.69 -8.65
CA LEU A 247 0.32 13.74 -9.57
C LEU A 247 0.98 14.47 -10.74
N TYR A 248 0.29 15.44 -11.35
CA TYR A 248 0.87 16.23 -12.44
C TYR A 248 2.04 17.09 -11.96
N SER A 249 1.97 17.71 -10.78
CA SER A 249 3.10 18.50 -10.28
C SER A 249 4.36 17.64 -10.05
N TRP A 250 4.20 16.36 -9.74
CA TRP A 250 5.33 15.43 -9.52
C TRP A 250 5.83 14.75 -10.79
N LEU A 251 4.97 14.57 -11.79
CA LEU A 251 5.38 14.12 -13.13
C LEU A 251 6.38 15.08 -13.78
N ASP A 252 6.23 16.38 -13.50
CA ASP A 252 7.05 17.44 -14.08
C ASP A 252 8.24 17.85 -13.19
N VAL A 253 8.53 17.11 -12.11
CA VAL A 253 9.75 17.32 -11.32
C VAL A 253 10.96 16.93 -12.16
N ALA A 254 11.54 17.93 -12.82
CA ALA A 254 12.90 17.88 -13.33
C ALA A 254 13.87 17.86 -12.14
N ASP A 255 15.00 17.15 -12.29
CA ASP A 255 15.99 16.98 -11.22
C ASP A 255 16.31 18.34 -10.57
N TYR A 256 16.08 18.45 -9.26
CA TYR A 256 16.48 19.63 -8.50
C TYR A 256 18.02 19.63 -8.43
N ASP A 257 18.65 20.56 -9.13
CA ASP A 257 20.08 20.88 -9.00
C ASP A 257 20.46 21.30 -7.57
#